data_AF-A0A965LVX5-F1
#
_entry.id   AF-A0A965LVX5-F1
#
_cell.length_a   1.000
_cell.length_b   1.000
_cell.length_c   1.000
_cell.angle_alpha   90.00
_cell.angle_beta   90.00
_cell.angle_gamma   90.00
#
_symmetry.space_group_name_H-M   'P 1'
#
loop_
_entity.id
_entity.type
_entity.pdbx_description
1 polymer ?
#
loop_
_entity_poly.entity_id
_entity_poly.type
_entity_poly.pdbx_seq_one_letter_code
_entity_poly.pdbx_strand_id
1 'polypeptide(L)'
;MAWQEFDQARQSIEQIIPYQTRRAELLSDGFDPYRNPAVTILSWPELLQKFATADVLKTGILDSGLQACLAAGRRCTGLSISVRRIARQRQGNFWLDSLSFRREVLVTGWTFNALIVFLDDLAIYRAFGGQPKIEELSITRNPLGPIQAWGDSVGGLLLR
;
A
#
# COMPACT_ATOMS: atom_id res chain seq x y z
N MET A 1 -3.76 -8.95 11.69
CA MET A 1 -2.68 -8.40 12.54
C MET A 1 -2.10 -7.18 11.83
N ALA A 2 -1.70 -6.15 12.56
CA ALA A 2 -1.18 -4.91 11.98
C ALA A 2 0.30 -4.76 12.36
N TRP A 3 1.22 -4.92 11.39
CA TRP A 3 2.62 -4.62 11.62
C TRP A 3 2.81 -3.14 11.97
N GLN A 4 3.67 -2.88 12.94
CA GLN A 4 4.04 -1.52 13.36
C GLN A 4 5.24 -1.01 12.58
N GLU A 5 6.18 -1.91 12.28
CA GLU A 5 7.43 -1.62 11.60
C GLU A 5 7.57 -2.39 10.28
N PHE A 6 8.30 -1.82 9.33
CA PHE A 6 8.59 -2.45 8.04
C PHE A 6 9.27 -3.82 8.20
N ASP A 7 10.21 -3.94 9.14
CA ASP A 7 10.98 -5.18 9.33
C ASP A 7 10.13 -6.33 9.86
N GLN A 8 9.07 -6.05 10.64
CA GLN A 8 8.13 -7.08 11.07
C GLN A 8 7.36 -7.66 9.88
N ALA A 9 6.94 -6.79 8.95
CA ALA A 9 6.27 -7.20 7.73
C ALA A 9 7.21 -8.03 6.84
N ARG A 10 8.45 -7.57 6.68
CA ARG A 10 9.50 -8.28 5.95
C ARG A 10 9.73 -9.69 6.49
N GLN A 11 9.97 -9.82 7.80
CA GLN A 11 10.25 -11.10 8.44
C GLN A 11 9.09 -12.08 8.26
N SER A 12 7.85 -11.60 8.35
CA SER A 12 6.66 -12.42 8.15
C SER A 12 6.59 -13.02 6.73
N ILE A 13 7.06 -12.28 5.71
CA ILE A 13 7.15 -12.81 4.34
C ILE A 13 8.36 -13.72 4.18
N GLU A 14 9.51 -13.39 4.76
CA GLU A 14 10.73 -14.20 4.62
C GLU A 14 10.61 -15.61 5.22
N GLN A 15 9.78 -15.77 6.26
CA GLN A 15 9.47 -17.06 6.88
C GLN A 15 8.66 -18.02 6.00
N ILE A 16 8.03 -17.52 4.92
CA ILE A 16 7.28 -18.37 3.99
C ILE A 16 8.29 -19.15 3.15
N ILE A 17 8.24 -20.49 3.26
CA ILE A 17 9.12 -21.39 2.54
C ILE A 17 8.37 -21.94 1.34
N PRO A 18 8.82 -21.64 0.10
CA PRO A 18 8.21 -22.18 -1.10
C PRO A 18 8.14 -23.71 -1.07
N TYR A 19 7.02 -24.25 -1.56
CA TYR A 19 6.67 -25.66 -1.60
C TYR A 19 6.51 -26.35 -0.23
N GLN A 20 6.55 -25.60 0.88
CA GLN A 20 6.37 -26.15 2.23
C GLN A 20 5.23 -25.45 2.97
N THR A 21 5.24 -24.12 3.01
CA THR A 21 4.24 -23.35 3.73
C THR A 21 2.86 -23.47 3.06
N ARG A 22 1.85 -23.80 3.86
CA ARG A 22 0.48 -23.98 3.38
C ARG A 22 -0.30 -22.69 3.45
N ARG A 23 -1.28 -22.54 2.54
CA ARG A 23 -2.24 -21.45 2.57
C ARG A 23 -2.93 -21.33 3.92
N ALA A 24 -3.39 -22.45 4.49
CA ALA A 24 -4.10 -22.46 5.76
C ALA A 24 -3.28 -21.85 6.92
N GLU A 25 -1.96 -22.11 6.95
CA GLU A 25 -1.03 -21.54 7.94
C GLU A 25 -0.95 -20.02 7.78
N LEU A 26 -0.82 -19.54 6.54
CA LEU A 26 -0.79 -18.10 6.27
C LEU A 26 -2.11 -17.41 6.64
N LEU A 27 -3.25 -18.07 6.40
CA LEU A 27 -4.55 -17.53 6.80
C LEU A 27 -4.64 -17.39 8.32
N SER A 28 -4.15 -18.37 9.10
CA SER A 28 -4.09 -18.24 10.57
C SER A 28 -3.09 -17.18 11.04
N ASP A 29 -2.02 -16.96 10.29
CA ASP A 29 -0.95 -16.01 10.64
C ASP A 29 -1.26 -14.55 10.25
N GLY A 30 -2.52 -14.28 9.90
CA GLY A 30 -3.01 -12.93 9.65
C GLY A 30 -2.93 -12.49 8.18
N PHE A 31 -2.67 -13.41 7.26
CA PHE A 31 -2.82 -13.20 5.82
C PHE A 31 -4.23 -13.53 5.30
N ASP A 32 -5.21 -13.74 6.19
CA ASP A 32 -6.60 -13.96 5.80
C ASP A 32 -7.22 -12.69 5.19
N PRO A 33 -7.54 -12.66 3.88
CA PRO A 33 -8.11 -11.49 3.21
C PRO A 33 -9.50 -11.11 3.72
N TYR A 34 -10.24 -12.03 4.34
CA TYR A 34 -11.55 -11.73 4.93
C TYR A 34 -11.43 -11.07 6.31
N ARG A 35 -10.26 -11.14 6.93
CA ARG A 35 -9.97 -10.54 8.25
C ARG A 35 -8.96 -9.41 8.20
N ASN A 36 -8.15 -9.36 7.15
CA ASN A 36 -7.09 -8.38 6.96
C ASN A 36 -7.33 -7.58 5.67
N PRO A 37 -7.77 -6.31 5.77
CA PRO A 37 -8.06 -5.50 4.59
C PRO A 37 -6.81 -5.10 3.80
N ALA A 38 -5.61 -5.32 4.35
CA ALA A 38 -4.36 -5.12 3.62
C ALA A 38 -4.07 -6.25 2.62
N VAL A 39 -4.83 -7.36 2.67
CA VAL A 39 -4.61 -8.54 1.84
C VAL A 39 -5.71 -8.66 0.79
N THR A 40 -5.29 -8.76 -0.46
CA THR A 40 -6.16 -8.90 -1.63
C THR A 40 -5.93 -10.26 -2.29
N ILE A 41 -7.00 -10.98 -2.58
CA ILE A 41 -6.95 -12.21 -3.36
C ILE A 41 -6.69 -11.84 -4.83
N LEU A 42 -5.73 -12.51 -5.45
CA LEU A 42 -5.44 -12.40 -6.87
C LEU A 42 -5.85 -13.67 -7.59
N SER A 43 -6.67 -13.49 -8.62
CA SER A 43 -6.96 -14.49 -9.63
C SER A 43 -5.79 -14.69 -10.60
N TRP A 44 -5.86 -15.76 -11.37
CA TRP A 44 -4.87 -16.09 -12.39
C TRP A 44 -4.61 -14.93 -13.41
N PRO A 45 -5.65 -14.28 -14.00
CA PRO A 45 -5.43 -13.15 -14.90
C PRO A 45 -4.76 -11.94 -14.23
N GLU A 46 -5.08 -11.67 -12.96
CA GLU A 46 -4.47 -10.55 -12.21
C GLU A 46 -3.00 -10.82 -11.89
N LEU A 47 -2.65 -12.09 -11.59
CA LEU A 47 -1.26 -12.52 -11.47
C LEU A 47 -0.50 -12.33 -12.78
N LEU A 48 -1.06 -12.78 -13.90
CA LEU A 48 -0.47 -12.61 -15.22
C LEU A 48 -0.21 -11.13 -15.55
N GLN A 49 -1.17 -10.25 -15.26
CA GLN A 49 -0.98 -8.81 -15.49
C GLN A 49 0.19 -8.24 -14.68
N LYS A 50 0.34 -8.66 -13.42
CA LYS A 50 1.48 -8.25 -12.57
C LYS A 50 2.81 -8.77 -13.08
N PHE A 51 2.85 -9.96 -13.68
CA PHE A 51 4.08 -10.49 -14.27
C PHE A 51 4.39 -9.93 -15.65
N ALA A 52 3.38 -9.58 -16.45
CA ALA A 52 3.57 -9.00 -17.78
C ALA A 52 4.26 -7.63 -17.73
N THR A 53 4.07 -6.87 -16.64
CA THR A 53 4.79 -5.61 -16.40
C THR A 53 6.24 -5.80 -15.97
N ALA A 54 6.61 -7.00 -15.51
CA ALA A 54 7.99 -7.34 -15.22
C ALA A 54 8.59 -7.94 -16.51
N ASP A 55 9.73 -7.45 -17.00
CA ASP A 55 10.42 -7.93 -18.21
C ASP A 55 10.87 -9.42 -18.16
N VAL A 56 10.39 -10.19 -17.18
CA VAL A 56 10.68 -11.59 -16.93
C VAL A 56 10.22 -12.50 -18.08
N LEU A 57 9.18 -12.11 -18.82
CA LEU A 57 8.75 -12.85 -20.03
C LEU A 57 9.74 -12.71 -21.20
N LYS A 58 10.61 -11.69 -21.21
CA LYS A 58 11.58 -11.46 -22.29
C LYS A 58 12.94 -12.10 -22.05
N THR A 59 13.34 -12.28 -20.79
CA THR A 59 14.69 -12.78 -20.44
C THR A 59 14.76 -14.29 -20.31
N GLY A 60 13.61 -15.00 -20.29
CA GLY A 60 13.55 -16.45 -20.16
C GLY A 60 13.98 -17.00 -18.80
N ILE A 61 14.42 -16.14 -17.87
CA ILE A 61 14.85 -16.51 -16.52
C ILE A 61 13.71 -16.17 -15.56
N LEU A 62 12.68 -17.03 -15.58
CA LEU A 62 11.56 -16.97 -14.65
C LEU A 62 11.85 -17.90 -13.46
N ASP A 63 11.55 -17.46 -12.24
CA ASP A 63 11.60 -18.31 -11.05
C ASP A 63 10.78 -19.60 -11.26
N SER A 64 11.27 -20.73 -10.75
CA SER A 64 10.65 -22.05 -10.99
C SER A 64 9.21 -22.13 -10.44
N GLY A 65 8.91 -21.43 -9.34
CA GLY A 65 7.54 -21.30 -8.82
C GLY A 65 6.63 -20.58 -9.80
N LEU A 66 7.10 -19.49 -10.39
CA LEU A 66 6.32 -18.74 -11.37
C LEU A 66 6.14 -19.54 -12.67
N GLN A 67 7.14 -20.31 -13.12
CA GLN A 67 6.98 -21.22 -14.26
C GLN A 67 5.88 -22.26 -13.99
N ALA A 68 5.88 -22.86 -12.79
CA ALA A 68 4.85 -23.82 -12.39
C ALA A 68 3.45 -23.17 -12.33
N CYS A 69 3.36 -21.93 -11.84
CA CYS A 69 2.12 -21.15 -11.84
C CYS A 69 1.60 -20.93 -13.28
N LEU A 70 2.47 -20.53 -14.22
CA LEU A 70 2.10 -20.35 -15.62
C LEU A 70 1.56 -21.64 -16.25
N ALA A 71 2.20 -22.77 -15.98
CA ALA A 71 1.78 -24.07 -16.49
C ALA A 71 0.43 -24.53 -15.89
N ALA A 72 0.18 -24.21 -14.62
CA ALA A 72 -1.01 -24.66 -13.90
C ALA A 72 -2.29 -23.83 -14.18
N GLY A 73 -2.14 -22.60 -14.71
CA GLY A 73 -3.27 -21.74 -15.07
C GLY A 73 -4.15 -21.38 -13.87
N ARG A 74 -5.47 -21.65 -13.94
CA ARG A 74 -6.45 -21.26 -12.91
C ARG A 74 -6.24 -21.90 -11.53
N ARG A 75 -5.45 -22.96 -11.42
CA ARG A 75 -5.03 -23.52 -10.13
C ARG A 75 -4.03 -22.63 -9.40
N CYS A 76 -3.39 -21.73 -10.13
CA CYS A 76 -2.53 -20.72 -9.56
C CYS A 76 -3.35 -19.50 -9.12
N THR A 77 -3.18 -19.12 -7.87
CA THR A 77 -3.81 -17.93 -7.26
C THR A 77 -2.80 -17.20 -6.39
N GLY A 78 -3.08 -15.96 -6.02
CA GLY A 78 -2.15 -15.15 -5.24
C GLY A 78 -2.80 -14.39 -4.11
N LEU A 79 -1.96 -13.91 -3.21
CA LEU A 79 -2.28 -12.88 -2.24
C LEU A 79 -1.37 -11.69 -2.48
N SER A 80 -1.96 -10.51 -2.68
CA SER A 80 -1.27 -9.23 -2.68
C SER A 80 -1.44 -8.60 -1.32
N ILE A 81 -0.35 -8.19 -0.68
CA ILE A 81 -0.38 -7.48 0.58
C ILE A 81 0.08 -6.06 0.32
N SER A 82 -0.66 -5.07 0.80
CA SER A 82 -0.33 -3.64 0.69
C SER A 82 -0.60 -2.93 2.01
N VAL A 83 0.47 -2.48 2.66
CA VAL A 83 0.43 -1.77 3.94
C VAL A 83 1.05 -0.39 3.78
N ARG A 84 0.37 0.62 4.32
CA ARG A 84 0.85 2.01 4.37
C ARG A 84 0.67 2.55 5.77
N ARG A 85 1.78 2.85 6.44
CA ARG A 85 1.81 3.43 7.79
C ARG A 85 2.48 4.78 7.71
N ILE A 86 1.72 5.84 7.91
CA ILE A 86 2.22 7.22 7.81
C ILE A 86 1.74 8.01 9.03
N ALA A 87 2.67 8.66 9.71
CA ALA A 87 2.42 9.68 10.71
C ALA A 87 2.58 11.07 10.07
N ARG A 88 1.67 11.98 10.39
CA ARG A 88 1.74 13.37 9.96
C ARG A 88 1.92 14.24 11.20
N GLN A 89 3.10 14.81 11.37
CA GLN A 89 3.34 15.77 12.44
C GLN A 89 3.18 17.18 11.86
N ARG A 90 2.15 17.89 12.35
CA ARG A 90 1.98 19.31 12.10
C ARG A 90 2.97 20.02 13.02
N GLN A 91 3.98 20.70 12.46
CA GLN A 91 4.84 21.57 13.27
C GLN A 91 3.97 22.72 13.80
N GLY A 92 3.66 22.64 15.09
CA GLY A 92 2.98 23.69 15.81
C GLY A 92 4.02 24.67 16.33
N ASN A 93 4.17 25.81 15.67
CA ASN A 93 4.18 27.01 16.47
C ASN A 93 3.37 28.11 15.80
N PHE A 94 2.47 28.60 16.63
CA PHE A 94 1.79 29.86 16.59
C PHE A 94 2.84 31.00 16.57
N TRP A 95 3.67 31.10 15.52
CA TRP A 95 4.49 32.30 15.31
C TRP A 95 3.60 33.36 14.65
N LEU A 96 2.76 33.95 15.51
CA LEU A 96 2.30 35.35 15.48
C LEU A 96 2.09 35.94 14.07
N ASP A 97 0.85 35.88 13.62
CA ASP A 97 0.18 36.83 12.71
C ASP A 97 0.60 36.99 11.23
N SER A 98 1.52 36.21 10.65
CA SER A 98 1.95 36.48 9.24
C SER A 98 1.87 35.32 8.22
N LEU A 99 1.43 34.11 8.60
CA LEU A 99 1.60 32.92 7.74
C LEU A 99 0.35 32.04 7.56
N SER A 100 -0.85 32.61 7.49
CA SER A 100 -2.06 31.87 7.07
C SER A 100 -1.96 31.21 5.68
N PHE A 101 -0.92 31.56 4.89
CA PHE A 101 -0.72 31.14 3.51
C PHE A 101 0.21 29.94 3.30
N ARG A 102 0.99 29.50 4.30
CA ARG A 102 1.96 28.39 4.14
C ARG A 102 1.92 27.43 5.33
N ARG A 103 1.51 26.19 5.09
CA ARG A 103 1.50 25.10 6.08
C ARG A 103 2.56 24.08 5.70
N GLU A 104 3.50 23.84 6.61
CA GLU A 104 4.51 22.78 6.48
C GLU A 104 4.10 21.59 7.35
N VAL A 105 4.00 20.40 6.74
CA VAL A 105 3.67 19.15 7.42
C VAL A 105 4.80 18.16 7.18
N LEU A 106 5.42 17.68 8.26
CA LEU A 106 6.39 16.60 8.17
C LEU A 106 5.63 15.27 8.13
N VAL A 107 5.87 14.51 7.07
CA VAL A 107 5.27 13.20 6.83
C VAL A 107 6.36 12.15 7.03
N THR A 108 6.19 11.30 8.04
CA THR A 108 7.09 10.16 8.30
C THR A 108 6.35 8.85 8.20
N GLY A 109 7.02 7.76 7.85
CA GLY A 109 6.37 6.45 7.81
C GLY A 109 7.07 5.42 6.94
N TRP A 110 6.32 4.42 6.50
CA TRP A 110 6.78 3.36 5.62
C TRP A 110 5.65 2.78 4.78
N THR A 111 6.02 2.13 3.67
CA THR A 111 5.12 1.36 2.81
C THR A 111 5.68 -0.04 2.62
N PHE A 112 4.81 -1.02 2.53
CA PHE A 112 5.18 -2.41 2.28
C PHE A 112 4.20 -3.03 1.29
N ASN A 113 4.74 -3.71 0.30
CA ASN A 113 3.98 -4.50 -0.65
C ASN A 113 4.57 -5.90 -0.68
N ALA A 114 3.73 -6.92 -0.68
CA ALA A 114 4.18 -8.29 -0.88
C ALA A 114 3.25 -9.06 -1.80
N LEU A 115 3.81 -10.08 -2.43
CA LEU A 115 3.11 -11.00 -3.31
C LEU A 115 3.45 -12.41 -2.84
N ILE A 116 2.42 -13.21 -2.58
CA ILE A 116 2.55 -14.64 -2.33
C ILE A 116 1.75 -15.35 -3.42
N VAL A 117 2.36 -16.31 -4.10
CA VAL A 117 1.72 -17.09 -5.15
C VAL A 117 1.57 -18.51 -4.65
N PHE A 118 0.43 -19.10 -4.97
CA PHE A 118 0.06 -20.43 -4.56
C PHE A 118 -0.25 -21.30 -5.77
N LEU A 119 0.15 -22.55 -5.69
CA LEU A 119 -0.38 -23.62 -6.51
C LEU A 119 -1.28 -24.46 -5.62
N ASP A 120 -2.59 -24.38 -5.87
CA ASP A 120 -3.61 -24.91 -4.97
C ASP A 120 -3.44 -24.36 -3.54
N ASP A 121 -2.93 -25.18 -2.63
CA ASP A 121 -2.75 -24.87 -1.20
C ASP A 121 -1.30 -24.62 -0.79
N LEU A 122 -0.31 -24.78 -1.67
CA LEU A 122 1.10 -24.57 -1.35
C LEU A 122 1.59 -23.23 -1.87
N ALA A 123 2.27 -22.46 -1.02
CA ALA A 123 2.98 -21.27 -1.45
C ALA A 123 4.16 -21.68 -2.32
N ILE A 124 4.24 -21.20 -3.56
CA ILE A 124 5.27 -21.56 -4.54
C ILE A 124 6.22 -20.41 -4.86
N TYR A 125 5.81 -19.17 -4.56
CA TYR A 125 6.64 -18.00 -4.76
C TYR A 125 6.26 -16.92 -3.74
N ARG A 126 7.25 -16.13 -3.34
CA ARG A 126 7.06 -14.97 -2.47
C ARG A 126 7.99 -13.83 -2.86
N ALA A 127 7.48 -12.62 -2.82
CA ALA A 127 8.27 -11.40 -2.97
C ALA A 127 7.72 -10.31 -2.05
N PHE A 128 8.60 -9.40 -1.62
CA PHE A 128 8.22 -8.19 -0.92
C PHE A 128 8.99 -6.99 -1.47
N GLY A 129 8.50 -5.80 -1.18
CA GLY A 129 9.11 -4.52 -1.51
C GLY A 129 8.40 -3.38 -0.80
N GLY A 130 8.75 -2.16 -1.15
CA GLY A 130 8.20 -0.95 -0.52
C GLY A 130 9.30 -0.01 -0.04
N GLN A 131 8.90 1.02 0.72
CA GLN A 131 9.80 2.03 1.26
C GLN A 131 9.91 1.85 2.77
N PRO A 132 11.08 1.43 3.31
CA PRO A 132 11.25 1.21 4.75
C PRO A 132 11.26 2.50 5.55
N LYS A 133 11.65 3.62 4.93
CA LYS A 133 11.60 4.96 5.52
C LYS A 133 11.06 5.96 4.51
N ILE A 134 10.03 6.68 4.92
CA ILE A 134 9.46 7.85 4.25
C ILE A 134 9.71 9.04 5.18
N GLU A 135 10.27 10.11 4.62
CA GLU A 135 10.45 11.39 5.28
C GLU A 135 10.27 12.47 4.22
N GLU A 136 9.11 13.14 4.26
CA GLU A 136 8.72 14.10 3.23
C GLU A 136 8.19 15.39 3.87
N LEU A 137 8.67 16.53 3.38
CA LEU A 137 8.20 17.85 3.78
C LEU A 137 7.09 18.30 2.81
N SER A 138 5.84 18.26 3.26
CA SER A 138 4.71 18.74 2.46
C SER A 138 4.42 20.21 2.75
N ILE A 139 4.54 21.07 1.73
CA ILE A 139 4.22 22.51 1.82
C ILE A 139 2.88 22.75 1.14
N THR A 140 1.81 22.91 1.90
CA THR A 140 0.50 23.32 1.36
C THR A 140 0.42 24.85 1.40
N ARG A 141 0.23 25.48 0.23
CA ARG A 141 -0.08 26.92 0.13
C ARG A 141 -1.58 27.08 -0.09
N ASN A 142 -2.27 27.78 0.80
CA ASN A 142 -3.68 28.16 0.61
C ASN A 142 -3.71 29.63 0.18
N PRO A 143 -3.79 29.93 -1.13
CA PRO A 143 -3.68 31.30 -1.62
C PRO A 143 -4.93 32.17 -1.34
N LEU A 144 -6.04 31.59 -0.86
CA LEU A 144 -7.32 32.28 -0.68
C LEU A 144 -7.76 32.21 0.79
N GLY A 145 -7.32 33.17 1.61
CA GLY A 145 -7.80 33.31 3.00
C GLY A 145 -9.33 33.49 3.11
N PRO A 146 -9.90 33.48 4.33
CA PRO A 146 -11.34 33.37 4.60
C PRO A 146 -12.16 34.66 4.32
N ILE A 147 -11.95 35.30 3.18
CA ILE A 147 -12.66 36.54 2.79
C ILE A 147 -13.85 36.24 1.85
N GLN A 148 -14.02 35.00 1.38
CA GLN A 148 -15.14 34.61 0.52
C GLN A 148 -16.47 34.39 1.26
N ALA A 149 -16.52 34.58 2.59
CA ALA A 149 -17.76 34.45 3.36
C ALA A 149 -18.55 35.76 3.52
N TRP A 150 -18.08 36.89 2.96
CA TRP A 150 -18.71 38.21 3.11
C TRP A 150 -19.44 38.68 1.83
N GLY A 151 -19.90 37.74 1.00
CA GLY A 151 -20.67 38.02 -0.22
C GLY A 151 -22.19 37.90 -0.09
N ASP A 152 -22.69 37.12 0.88
CA ASP A 152 -24.10 36.70 0.86
C ASP A 152 -25.05 37.50 1.78
N SER A 153 -24.57 38.54 2.47
CA SER A 153 -25.40 39.33 3.40
C SER A 153 -25.76 40.75 2.95
N VAL A 154 -25.29 41.20 1.78
CA VAL A 154 -25.57 42.58 1.30
C VAL A 154 -26.59 42.65 0.15
N GLY A 155 -26.96 41.52 -0.48
CA GLY A 155 -27.89 41.48 -1.62
C GLY A 155 -29.39 41.55 -1.29
N GLY A 156 -29.78 41.49 -0.01
CA GLY A 156 -31.19 41.36 0.40
C GLY A 156 -31.94 42.66 0.71
N LEU A 157 -31.29 43.83 0.69
CA LEU A 157 -31.87 45.09 1.19
C LEU A 157 -32.04 46.18 0.09
N LEU A 158 -32.12 45.80 -1.19
CA LEU A 158 -32.34 46.74 -2.30
C LEU A 158 -33.42 46.26 -3.30
N LEU A 159 -34.50 45.66 -2.80
CA LEU A 159 -35.76 45.57 -3.55
C LEU A 159 -36.96 45.77 -2.60
N ARG A 160 -37.32 47.05 -2.42
CA ARG A 160 -38.66 47.49 -2.03
C ARG A 160 -39.01 48.72 -2.86
#